data_AF-A0A4Z2DFY9-F1
#
_entry.id   AF-A0A4Z2DFY9-F1
#
_cell.length_a   1.000
_cell.length_b   1.000
_cell.length_c   1.000
_cell.angle_alpha   90.00
_cell.angle_beta   90.00
_cell.angle_gamma   90.00
#
_symmetry.space_group_name_H-M   'P 1'
#
loop_
_entity.id
_entity.type
_entity.pdbx_description
1 polymer ?
#
loop_
_entity_poly.entity_id
_entity_poly.type
_entity_poly.pdbx_seq_one_letter_code
_entity_poly.pdbx_strand_id
1 'polypeptide(L)'
;MISVFLFVLTFQYIISVPVIPNYEMPEEAAQYEKYLEEAPKALNVDDHILASAKRLIKENIVDRLKKLDSEQETKYQKHVEEEKNNTVRRFLKHSDEERAAMLRHFKESAERHRRRPKIYQPGSEDQLKEYWEKYEGLDRESFNPRTLFADIDLDGDGYLNVNEIEAFLQREIEKVYNPEDPDFDPWEEKYDQIKMRQKFMERFDTDKDYFISREEFLKNVKVPYVLGDHYWKTAQDVEDMFETDESELRRLASEAQSLEKDHLTDAPNLHQTTEQPNVQKT
;
A
#
# COMPACT_ATOMS: atom_id res chain seq x y z
N MET A 1 -35.87 -5.21 -48.83
CA MET A 1 -35.01 -4.03 -49.09
C MET A 1 -34.71 -3.43 -47.71
N ILE A 2 -33.60 -3.76 -47.04
CA ILE A 2 -32.23 -3.18 -47.19
C ILE A 2 -32.35 -1.64 -47.09
N SER A 3 -31.82 -0.92 -46.09
CA SER A 3 -30.42 -0.77 -45.62
C SER A 3 -30.46 0.04 -44.29
N VAL A 4 -29.83 -0.32 -43.15
CA VAL A 4 -28.41 -0.24 -42.73
C VAL A 4 -27.82 1.20 -42.73
N PHE A 5 -27.07 1.54 -41.66
CA PHE A 5 -26.33 2.77 -41.27
C PHE A 5 -27.10 3.67 -40.27
N LEU A 6 -26.64 4.01 -39.05
CA LEU A 6 -25.28 4.09 -38.50
C LEU A 6 -25.23 3.75 -37.00
N PHE A 7 -24.26 2.89 -36.71
CA PHE A 7 -23.55 2.71 -35.44
C PHE A 7 -22.79 4.00 -35.08
N VAL A 8 -22.25 4.08 -33.85
CA VAL A 8 -21.29 5.08 -33.34
C VAL A 8 -21.91 6.28 -32.62
N LEU A 9 -22.42 6.04 -31.40
CA LEU A 9 -22.14 6.96 -30.29
C LEU A 9 -21.27 6.17 -29.31
N THR A 10 -19.98 6.44 -29.44
CA THR A 10 -18.89 5.85 -28.68
C THR A 10 -19.11 6.10 -27.19
N PHE A 11 -19.08 4.99 -26.45
CA PHE A 11 -18.66 4.92 -25.06
C PHE A 11 -17.40 5.77 -24.89
N GLN A 12 -17.56 6.99 -24.41
CA GLN A 12 -16.47 7.91 -24.10
C GLN A 12 -16.72 8.50 -22.71
N TYR A 13 -16.81 7.61 -21.74
CA TYR A 13 -16.50 7.87 -20.35
C TYR A 13 -15.59 6.73 -19.89
N ILE A 14 -14.38 6.73 -20.44
CA ILE A 14 -13.23 6.11 -19.78
C ILE A 14 -12.99 7.00 -18.57
N ILE A 15 -13.57 6.62 -17.43
CA ILE A 15 -13.13 7.13 -16.15
C ILE A 15 -11.65 6.70 -16.08
N SER A 16 -10.76 7.69 -16.14
CA SER A 16 -9.36 7.54 -15.73
C SER A 16 -9.33 7.17 -14.27
N VAL A 17 -9.63 5.90 -13.95
CA VAL A 17 -9.07 5.29 -12.76
C VAL A 17 -7.57 5.21 -13.06
N PRO A 18 -6.69 5.87 -12.29
CA PRO A 18 -5.27 5.67 -12.47
C PRO A 18 -5.03 4.16 -12.39
N VAL A 19 -4.50 3.60 -13.47
CA VAL A 19 -4.04 2.22 -13.49
C VAL A 19 -2.93 2.16 -12.45
N ILE A 20 -3.26 1.69 -11.26
CA ILE A 20 -2.28 1.31 -10.26
C ILE A 20 -1.39 0.31 -10.99
N PRO A 21 -0.06 0.51 -11.08
CA PRO A 21 0.81 -0.49 -11.65
C PRO A 21 0.57 -1.78 -10.87
N ASN A 22 -0.01 -2.78 -11.56
CA ASN A 22 -0.41 -4.07 -11.01
C ASN A 22 0.58 -4.49 -9.92
N TYR A 23 0.12 -4.51 -8.67
CA TYR A 23 0.78 -5.33 -7.66
C TYR A 23 0.39 -6.76 -7.96
N GLU A 24 0.95 -7.30 -9.05
CA GLU A 24 1.03 -8.73 -9.24
C GLU A 24 2.06 -9.22 -8.22
N MET A 25 1.57 -9.63 -7.05
CA MET A 25 2.30 -10.60 -6.25
C MET A 25 2.66 -11.72 -7.20
N PRO A 26 3.94 -12.04 -7.34
CA PRO A 26 4.36 -12.89 -8.43
C PRO A 26 3.79 -14.29 -8.13
N GLU A 27 2.78 -14.69 -8.91
CA GLU A 27 2.11 -16.01 -8.94
C GLU A 27 3.15 -17.17 -8.92
N GLU A 28 4.33 -16.84 -9.43
CA GLU A 28 5.63 -17.45 -9.17
C GLU A 28 5.83 -18.07 -7.78
N ALA A 29 5.53 -17.43 -6.65
CA ALA A 29 5.84 -18.00 -5.33
C ALA A 29 5.15 -19.35 -5.07
N ALA A 30 3.84 -19.45 -5.36
CA ALA A 30 3.06 -20.68 -5.25
C ALA A 30 3.45 -21.72 -6.32
N GLN A 31 3.78 -21.25 -7.52
CA GLN A 31 4.27 -22.11 -8.59
C GLN A 31 5.68 -22.67 -8.29
N TYR A 32 6.52 -21.94 -7.54
CA TYR A 32 7.89 -22.31 -7.22
C TYR A 32 8.00 -23.39 -6.14
N GLU A 33 7.12 -23.42 -5.14
CA GLU A 33 7.11 -24.49 -4.13
C GLU A 33 6.82 -25.86 -4.74
N LYS A 34 5.84 -25.92 -5.65
CA LYS A 34 5.56 -27.11 -6.43
C LYS A 34 6.79 -27.59 -7.22
N TYR A 35 7.53 -26.68 -7.85
CA TYR A 35 8.77 -27.02 -8.56
C TYR A 35 9.90 -27.51 -7.62
N LEU A 36 10.01 -26.94 -6.42
CA LEU A 36 11.00 -27.33 -5.41
C LEU A 36 10.72 -28.68 -4.76
N GLU A 37 9.46 -29.13 -4.76
CA GLU A 37 9.07 -30.46 -4.31
C GLU A 37 9.22 -31.53 -5.40
N GLU A 38 8.86 -31.21 -6.64
CA GLU A 38 8.81 -32.17 -7.75
C GLU A 38 10.17 -32.38 -8.44
N ALA A 39 10.95 -31.31 -8.66
CA ALA A 39 12.22 -31.39 -9.39
C ALA A 39 13.29 -32.29 -8.74
N PRO A 40 13.47 -32.30 -7.41
CA PRO A 40 14.50 -33.14 -6.77
C PRO A 40 14.13 -34.63 -6.79
N LYS A 41 12.84 -34.94 -6.65
CA LYS A 41 12.29 -36.30 -6.74
C LYS A 41 12.55 -36.92 -8.13
N ALA A 42 12.60 -36.09 -9.17
CA ALA A 42 12.90 -36.52 -10.55
C ALA A 42 14.40 -36.66 -10.86
N LEU A 43 15.29 -36.00 -10.10
CA LEU A 43 16.72 -35.87 -10.42
C LEU A 43 17.66 -36.62 -9.44
N ASN A 44 17.13 -37.26 -8.39
CA ASN A 44 17.92 -37.97 -7.37
C ASN A 44 19.07 -37.11 -6.81
N VAL A 45 18.75 -35.85 -6.51
CA VAL A 45 19.70 -34.83 -6.06
C VAL A 45 20.09 -35.11 -4.61
N ASP A 46 21.37 -34.95 -4.28
CA ASP A 46 21.89 -35.04 -2.92
C ASP A 46 21.16 -34.08 -1.96
N ASP A 47 20.80 -34.57 -0.77
CA ASP A 47 20.00 -33.83 0.21
C ASP A 47 20.63 -32.50 0.63
N HIS A 48 21.96 -32.42 0.72
CA HIS A 48 22.67 -31.19 1.09
C HIS A 48 22.65 -30.17 -0.07
N ILE A 49 22.79 -30.63 -1.31
CA ILE A 49 22.66 -29.78 -2.50
C ILE A 49 21.21 -29.27 -2.61
N LEU A 50 20.23 -30.14 -2.37
CA LEU A 50 18.82 -29.77 -2.36
C LEU A 50 18.51 -28.72 -1.29
N ALA A 51 18.98 -28.92 -0.06
CA ALA A 51 18.80 -27.96 1.03
C ALA A 51 19.44 -26.60 0.70
N SER A 52 20.64 -26.62 0.10
CA SER A 52 21.33 -25.39 -0.32
C SER A 52 20.59 -24.65 -1.44
N ALA A 53 20.04 -25.38 -2.42
CA ALA A 53 19.26 -24.80 -3.51
C ALA A 53 17.93 -24.20 -3.02
N LYS A 54 17.20 -24.92 -2.14
CA LYS A 54 16.00 -24.41 -1.48
C LYS A 54 16.27 -23.11 -0.74
N ARG A 55 17.38 -23.04 0.02
CA ARG A 55 17.77 -21.83 0.75
C ARG A 55 18.02 -20.65 -0.17
N LEU A 56 18.80 -20.83 -1.25
CA LEU A 56 19.13 -19.76 -2.20
C LEU A 56 17.89 -19.22 -2.91
N ILE A 57 16.97 -20.11 -3.30
CA ILE A 57 15.72 -19.70 -3.96
C ILE A 57 14.84 -18.91 -2.98
N LYS A 58 14.73 -19.39 -1.74
CA LYS A 58 14.02 -18.70 -0.67
C LYS A 58 14.59 -17.30 -0.43
N GLU A 59 15.92 -17.18 -0.27
CA GLU A 59 16.62 -15.89 -0.13
C GLU A 59 16.32 -14.94 -1.31
N ASN A 60 16.34 -15.44 -2.54
CA ASN A 60 16.06 -14.62 -3.73
C ASN A 60 14.61 -14.10 -3.76
N ILE A 61 13.64 -14.96 -3.41
CA ILE A 61 12.23 -14.57 -3.34
C ILE A 61 12.01 -13.51 -2.26
N VAL A 62 12.58 -13.72 -1.07
CA VAL A 62 12.53 -12.77 0.04
C VAL A 62 13.09 -11.41 -0.36
N ASP A 63 14.25 -11.39 -1.00
CA ASP A 63 14.88 -10.14 -1.45
C ASP A 63 14.02 -9.43 -2.50
N ARG A 64 13.39 -10.18 -3.41
CA ARG A 64 12.47 -9.61 -4.40
C ARG A 64 11.22 -9.01 -3.74
N LEU A 65 10.63 -9.69 -2.76
CA LEU A 65 9.48 -9.19 -2.01
C LEU A 65 9.83 -7.88 -1.27
N LYS A 66 10.96 -7.83 -0.57
CA LYS A 66 11.45 -6.60 0.08
C LYS A 66 11.64 -5.45 -0.91
N LYS A 67 12.14 -5.76 -2.11
CA LYS A 67 12.32 -4.77 -3.16
C LYS A 67 10.98 -4.24 -3.66
N LEU A 68 10.01 -5.12 -3.91
CA LEU A 68 8.65 -4.73 -4.32
C LEU A 68 8.00 -3.84 -3.26
N ASP A 69 8.13 -4.19 -1.99
CA ASP A 69 7.61 -3.39 -0.88
C ASP A 69 8.20 -1.97 -0.87
N SER A 70 9.52 -1.87 -1.02
CA SER A 70 10.23 -0.60 -1.07
C SER A 70 9.85 0.24 -2.30
N GLU A 71 9.67 -0.41 -3.45
CA GLU A 71 9.20 0.24 -4.67
C GLU A 71 7.78 0.77 -4.50
N GLN A 72 6.87 0.01 -3.87
CA GLN A 72 5.49 0.44 -3.61
C GLN A 72 5.43 1.58 -2.59
N GLU A 73 6.20 1.49 -1.50
CA GLU A 73 6.38 2.59 -0.54
C GLU A 73 6.81 3.86 -1.26
N THR A 74 7.84 3.77 -2.10
CA THR A 74 8.37 4.93 -2.84
C THR A 74 7.33 5.53 -3.77
N LYS A 75 6.51 4.71 -4.43
CA LYS A 75 5.43 5.19 -5.29
C LYS A 75 4.33 5.87 -4.48
N TYR A 76 3.91 5.30 -3.35
CA TYR A 76 2.93 5.92 -2.47
C TYR A 76 3.44 7.27 -1.92
N GLN A 77 4.70 7.35 -1.46
CA GLN A 77 5.25 8.63 -0.99
C GLN A 77 5.26 9.71 -2.08
N LYS A 78 5.57 9.32 -3.32
CA LYS A 78 5.49 10.24 -4.48
C LYS A 78 4.06 10.68 -4.78
N HIS A 79 3.11 9.76 -4.69
CA HIS A 79 1.68 10.04 -4.86
C HIS A 79 1.19 11.05 -3.82
N VAL A 80 1.50 10.82 -2.54
CA VAL A 80 1.18 11.76 -1.45
C VAL A 80 1.82 13.13 -1.66
N GLU A 81 3.09 13.17 -2.09
CA GLU A 81 3.77 14.43 -2.40
C GLU A 81 3.12 15.17 -3.58
N GLU A 82 2.72 14.44 -4.63
CA GLU A 82 2.02 14.99 -5.78
C GLU A 82 0.65 15.56 -5.39
N GLU A 83 -0.13 14.83 -4.61
CA GLU A 83 -1.44 15.29 -4.13
C GLU A 83 -1.32 16.51 -3.21
N LYS A 84 -0.36 16.52 -2.28
CA LYS A 84 -0.06 17.70 -1.46
C LYS A 84 0.31 18.90 -2.31
N ASN A 85 1.19 18.73 -3.27
CA ASN A 85 1.59 19.80 -4.19
C ASN A 85 0.43 20.30 -5.05
N ASN A 86 -0.42 19.39 -5.53
CA ASN A 86 -1.64 19.73 -6.29
C ASN A 86 -2.63 20.51 -5.42
N THR A 87 -2.83 20.09 -4.18
CA THR A 87 -3.65 20.80 -3.18
C THR A 87 -3.11 22.20 -2.91
N VAL A 88 -1.81 22.36 -2.67
CA VAL A 88 -1.18 23.68 -2.48
C VAL A 88 -1.32 24.57 -3.71
N ARG A 89 -1.08 24.04 -4.92
CA ARG A 89 -1.26 24.78 -6.18
C ARG A 89 -2.70 25.22 -6.38
N ARG A 90 -3.68 24.35 -6.07
CA ARG A 90 -5.11 24.71 -6.11
C ARG A 90 -5.37 25.83 -5.11
N PHE A 91 -4.98 25.66 -3.85
CA PHE A 91 -5.14 26.67 -2.80
C PHE A 91 -4.60 28.05 -3.19
N LEU A 92 -3.41 28.11 -3.80
CA LEU A 92 -2.79 29.36 -4.26
C LEU A 92 -3.53 30.04 -5.43
N LYS A 93 -4.21 29.28 -6.28
CA LYS A 93 -4.94 29.80 -7.45
C LYS A 93 -6.37 30.22 -7.14
N HIS A 94 -6.94 29.69 -6.06
CA HIS A 94 -8.36 29.86 -5.71
C HIS A 94 -8.61 31.20 -5.02
N SER A 95 -9.77 31.79 -5.27
CA SER A 95 -10.31 32.92 -4.53
C SER A 95 -10.54 32.58 -3.05
N ASP A 96 -10.86 33.58 -2.22
CA ASP A 96 -11.17 33.32 -0.80
C ASP A 96 -12.40 32.41 -0.62
N GLU A 97 -13.43 32.58 -1.44
CA GLU A 97 -14.65 31.76 -1.39
C GLU A 97 -14.37 30.31 -1.78
N GLU A 98 -13.59 30.09 -2.85
CA GLU A 98 -13.20 28.76 -3.32
C GLU A 98 -12.26 28.05 -2.33
N ARG A 99 -11.32 28.78 -1.69
CA ARG A 99 -10.51 28.25 -0.59
C ARG A 99 -11.35 27.84 0.60
N ALA A 100 -12.34 28.65 0.98
CA ALA A 100 -13.27 28.29 2.04
C ALA A 100 -14.09 27.03 1.71
N ALA A 101 -14.48 26.83 0.44
CA ALA A 101 -15.16 25.62 -0.01
C ALA A 101 -14.23 24.39 0.06
N MET A 102 -12.99 24.52 -0.37
CA MET A 102 -11.97 23.47 -0.28
C MET A 102 -11.71 23.04 1.17
N LEU A 103 -11.54 24.00 2.09
CA LEU A 103 -11.37 23.72 3.52
C LEU A 103 -12.59 23.04 4.14
N ARG A 104 -13.80 23.37 3.69
CA ARG A 104 -15.03 22.66 4.10
C ARG A 104 -14.99 21.21 3.62
N HIS A 105 -14.62 20.97 2.37
CA HIS A 105 -14.50 19.62 1.82
C HIS A 105 -13.48 18.77 2.60
N PHE A 106 -12.28 19.30 2.90
CA PHE A 106 -11.30 18.58 3.72
C PHE A 106 -11.83 18.24 5.11
N LYS A 107 -12.52 19.19 5.77
CA LYS A 107 -13.14 18.93 7.07
C LYS A 107 -14.21 17.85 7.00
N GLU A 108 -15.06 17.88 5.97
CA GLU A 108 -16.08 16.86 5.75
C GLU A 108 -15.47 15.49 5.47
N SER A 109 -14.38 15.42 4.68
CA SER A 109 -13.63 14.18 4.43
C SER A 109 -13.04 13.62 5.73
N ALA A 110 -12.33 14.44 6.48
CA ALA A 110 -11.74 14.02 7.75
C ALA A 110 -12.78 13.66 8.82
N GLU A 111 -13.99 14.23 8.74
CA GLU A 111 -15.12 13.78 9.56
C GLU A 111 -15.67 12.42 9.10
N ARG A 112 -15.74 12.16 7.80
CA ARG A 112 -16.10 10.83 7.27
C ARG A 112 -15.08 9.79 7.72
N HIS A 113 -13.79 10.07 7.55
CA HIS A 113 -12.69 9.19 7.98
C HIS A 113 -12.75 8.91 9.49
N ARG A 114 -12.92 9.95 10.34
CA ARG A 114 -13.07 9.78 11.79
C ARG A 114 -14.29 8.94 12.22
N ARG A 115 -15.31 8.82 11.38
CA ARG A 115 -16.51 8.01 11.65
C ARG A 115 -16.39 6.57 11.17
N ARG A 116 -15.35 6.24 10.40
CA ARG A 116 -15.06 4.86 9.97
C ARG A 116 -14.78 4.00 11.21
N PRO A 117 -15.08 2.69 11.15
CA PRO A 117 -14.77 1.79 12.25
C PRO A 117 -13.25 1.78 12.49
N LYS A 118 -12.85 1.74 13.76
CA LYS A 118 -11.44 1.56 14.09
C LYS A 118 -11.06 0.10 13.84
N ILE A 119 -9.87 -0.08 13.30
CA ILE A 119 -9.31 -1.38 13.01
C ILE A 119 -8.14 -1.71 13.93
N TYR A 120 -7.97 -2.98 14.23
CA TYR A 120 -6.97 -3.43 15.18
C TYR A 120 -5.56 -3.48 14.58
N GLN A 121 -4.54 -3.41 15.44
CA GLN A 121 -3.17 -3.73 15.03
C GLN A 121 -3.09 -5.17 14.48
N PRO A 122 -2.30 -5.40 13.41
CA PRO A 122 -2.19 -6.70 12.75
C PRO A 122 -1.53 -7.74 13.67
N GLY A 123 -2.23 -8.83 13.98
CA GLY A 123 -1.75 -9.87 14.88
C GLY A 123 -2.04 -9.62 16.35
N SER A 124 -2.81 -8.58 16.69
CA SER A 124 -3.27 -8.34 18.05
C SER A 124 -4.29 -9.41 18.48
N GLU A 125 -4.33 -9.71 19.78
CA GLU A 125 -5.28 -10.68 20.33
C GLU A 125 -6.74 -10.27 20.03
N ASP A 126 -7.03 -8.96 20.02
CA ASP A 126 -8.35 -8.45 19.69
C ASP A 126 -8.72 -8.68 18.23
N GLN A 127 -7.79 -8.43 17.29
CA GLN A 127 -8.00 -8.73 15.87
C GLN A 127 -8.28 -10.23 15.65
N LEU A 128 -7.45 -11.08 16.25
CA LEU A 128 -7.54 -12.53 16.08
C LEU A 128 -8.83 -13.09 16.69
N LYS A 129 -9.28 -12.54 17.82
CA LYS A 129 -10.58 -12.90 18.43
C LYS A 129 -11.76 -12.37 17.64
N GLU A 130 -11.70 -11.15 17.12
CA GLU A 130 -12.78 -10.61 16.29
C GLU A 130 -12.93 -11.42 14.99
N TYR A 131 -11.82 -11.80 14.38
CA TYR A 131 -11.82 -12.72 13.24
C TYR A 131 -12.50 -14.05 13.61
N TRP A 132 -12.12 -14.63 14.76
CA TRP A 132 -12.69 -15.88 15.28
C TRP A 132 -14.19 -15.80 15.58
N GLU A 133 -14.71 -14.68 16.06
CA GLU A 133 -16.14 -14.51 16.34
C GLU A 133 -16.97 -14.37 15.05
N LYS A 134 -16.45 -13.64 14.07
CA LYS A 134 -17.16 -13.33 12.83
C LYS A 134 -17.10 -14.45 11.81
N TYR A 135 -16.01 -15.21 11.80
CA TYR A 135 -15.81 -16.38 10.95
C TYR A 135 -16.18 -17.63 11.75
N GLU A 136 -16.96 -18.56 11.19
CA GLU A 136 -17.51 -19.75 11.88
C GLU A 136 -18.60 -19.51 12.96
N GLY A 137 -18.88 -18.27 13.37
CA GLY A 137 -19.90 -17.97 14.39
C GLY A 137 -19.57 -18.55 15.77
N LEU A 138 -18.29 -18.72 16.05
CA LEU A 138 -17.77 -19.31 17.27
C LEU A 138 -17.75 -18.28 18.41
N ASP A 139 -17.87 -18.76 19.64
CA ASP A 139 -17.87 -17.88 20.81
C ASP A 139 -16.47 -17.30 21.09
N ARG A 140 -16.40 -16.04 21.54
CA ARG A 140 -15.13 -15.36 21.85
C ARG A 140 -14.32 -16.11 22.90
N GLU A 141 -14.99 -16.70 23.88
CA GLU A 141 -14.34 -17.39 25.00
C GLU A 141 -13.76 -18.74 24.56
N SER A 142 -14.17 -19.26 23.40
CA SER A 142 -13.62 -20.48 22.82
C SER A 142 -12.40 -20.24 21.92
N PHE A 143 -11.84 -19.02 21.91
CA PHE A 143 -10.70 -18.66 21.07
C PHE A 143 -9.55 -19.67 21.20
N ASN A 144 -9.19 -20.28 20.06
CA ASN A 144 -8.10 -21.23 19.98
C ASN A 144 -7.12 -20.82 18.87
N PRO A 145 -5.92 -20.33 19.23
CA PRO A 145 -4.97 -19.86 18.22
C PRO A 145 -4.43 -20.98 17.33
N ARG A 146 -4.51 -22.26 17.74
CA ARG A 146 -4.15 -23.38 16.84
C ARG A 146 -5.18 -23.59 15.75
N THR A 147 -6.46 -23.49 16.11
CA THR A 147 -7.56 -23.64 15.14
C THR A 147 -7.58 -22.44 14.20
N LEU A 148 -7.36 -21.22 14.73
CA LEU A 148 -7.24 -20.04 13.88
C LEU A 148 -6.06 -20.16 12.89
N PHE A 149 -4.90 -20.64 13.34
CA PHE A 149 -3.77 -20.87 12.44
C PHE A 149 -4.16 -21.81 11.29
N ALA A 150 -4.82 -22.93 11.59
CA ALA A 150 -5.26 -23.89 10.59
C ALA A 150 -6.38 -23.36 9.65
N ASP A 151 -7.05 -22.27 10.01
CA ASP A 151 -8.02 -21.60 9.14
C ASP A 151 -7.34 -20.62 8.17
N ILE A 152 -6.20 -20.05 8.55
CA ILE A 152 -5.40 -19.15 7.72
C ILE A 152 -4.47 -19.94 6.78
N ASP A 153 -3.96 -21.08 7.25
CA ASP A 153 -3.17 -22.06 6.49
C ASP A 153 -4.09 -22.80 5.50
N LEU A 154 -4.26 -22.22 4.31
CA LEU A 154 -5.26 -22.66 3.32
C LEU A 154 -4.83 -23.93 2.58
N ASP A 155 -3.53 -24.13 2.41
CA ASP A 155 -2.98 -25.33 1.75
C ASP A 155 -2.57 -26.43 2.73
N GLY A 156 -2.50 -26.13 4.03
CA GLY A 156 -2.27 -27.09 5.10
C GLY A 156 -0.81 -27.53 5.23
N ASP A 157 0.13 -26.74 4.72
CA ASP A 157 1.56 -27.06 4.76
C ASP A 157 2.20 -26.83 6.15
N GLY A 158 1.47 -26.18 7.06
CA GLY A 158 1.89 -25.89 8.42
C GLY A 158 2.63 -24.55 8.59
N TYR A 159 2.66 -23.73 7.55
CA TYR A 159 3.28 -22.42 7.48
C TYR A 159 2.27 -21.40 6.93
N LEU A 160 2.37 -20.14 7.38
CA LEU A 160 1.63 -19.05 6.75
C LEU A 160 2.57 -18.32 5.80
N ASN A 161 2.24 -18.35 4.52
CA ASN A 161 2.94 -17.57 3.51
C ASN A 161 2.38 -16.14 3.41
N VAL A 162 3.05 -15.29 2.64
CA VAL A 162 2.66 -13.88 2.47
C VAL A 162 1.22 -13.72 1.97
N ASN A 163 0.77 -14.56 1.04
CA ASN A 163 -0.56 -14.41 0.44
C ASN A 163 -1.66 -14.74 1.44
N GLU A 164 -1.47 -15.77 2.26
CA GLU A 164 -2.41 -16.13 3.33
C GLU A 164 -2.50 -15.05 4.39
N ILE A 165 -1.36 -14.46 4.76
CA ILE A 165 -1.29 -13.34 5.70
C ILE A 165 -2.00 -12.11 5.12
N GLU A 166 -1.75 -11.77 3.85
CA GLU A 166 -2.44 -10.64 3.20
C GLU A 166 -3.94 -10.87 3.10
N ALA A 167 -4.39 -12.07 2.74
CA ALA A 167 -5.82 -12.41 2.67
C ALA A 167 -6.48 -12.36 4.06
N PHE A 168 -5.77 -12.80 5.10
CA PHE A 168 -6.21 -12.66 6.48
C PHE A 168 -6.36 -11.18 6.87
N LEU A 169 -5.35 -10.35 6.60
CA LEU A 169 -5.33 -8.93 6.95
C LEU A 169 -6.29 -8.08 6.10
N GLN A 170 -6.58 -8.48 4.87
CA GLN A 170 -7.49 -7.76 3.98
C GLN A 170 -8.88 -7.58 4.61
N ARG A 171 -9.35 -8.56 5.40
CA ARG A 171 -10.63 -8.46 6.11
C ARG A 171 -10.66 -7.32 7.15
N GLU A 172 -9.50 -6.93 7.64
CA GLU A 172 -9.37 -5.78 8.53
C GLU A 172 -9.38 -4.47 7.73
N ILE A 173 -8.65 -4.42 6.62
CA ILE A 173 -8.57 -3.28 5.67
C ILE A 173 -9.94 -2.93 5.08
N GLU A 174 -10.73 -3.92 4.67
CA GLU A 174 -12.07 -3.74 4.07
C GLU A 174 -13.08 -3.07 5.02
N LYS A 175 -12.80 -2.99 6.32
CA LYS A 175 -13.65 -2.25 7.27
C LYS A 175 -13.53 -0.75 7.09
N VAL A 176 -12.38 -0.27 6.59
CA VAL A 176 -12.04 1.16 6.49
C VAL A 176 -11.89 1.63 5.06
N TYR A 177 -11.60 0.76 4.10
CA TYR A 177 -11.50 1.11 2.68
C TYR A 177 -12.64 0.48 1.89
N ASN A 178 -13.39 1.32 1.17
CA ASN A 178 -14.45 0.90 0.27
C ASN A 178 -14.32 1.63 -1.08
N PRO A 179 -14.17 0.93 -2.22
CA PRO A 179 -14.06 1.55 -3.53
C PRO A 179 -15.25 2.42 -3.96
N GLU A 180 -16.41 2.28 -3.30
CA GLU A 180 -17.59 3.11 -3.53
C GLU A 180 -17.55 4.46 -2.80
N ASP A 181 -16.63 4.64 -1.85
CA ASP A 181 -16.49 5.88 -1.08
C ASP A 181 -15.91 7.01 -1.96
N PRO A 182 -16.41 8.26 -1.84
CA PRO A 182 -15.93 9.36 -2.67
C PRO A 182 -14.48 9.78 -2.38
N ASP A 183 -13.97 9.37 -1.23
CA ASP A 183 -12.63 9.64 -0.68
C ASP A 183 -11.80 8.36 -0.62
N PHE A 184 -12.14 7.36 -1.43
CA PHE A 184 -11.33 6.16 -1.60
C PHE A 184 -10.10 6.46 -2.46
N ASP A 185 -8.92 6.17 -1.90
CA ASP A 185 -7.67 6.12 -2.63
C ASP A 185 -7.08 4.70 -2.56
N PRO A 186 -6.94 4.00 -3.70
CA PRO A 186 -6.39 2.65 -3.69
C PRO A 186 -4.88 2.60 -3.37
N TRP A 187 -4.15 3.72 -3.47
CA TRP A 187 -2.76 3.78 -3.04
C TRP A 187 -2.63 3.70 -1.52
N GLU A 188 -3.57 4.33 -0.79
CA GLU A 188 -3.65 4.28 0.67
C GLU A 188 -4.02 2.87 1.16
N GLU A 189 -5.01 2.24 0.53
CA GLU A 189 -5.39 0.85 0.83
C GLU A 189 -4.18 -0.08 0.67
N LYS A 190 -3.49 0.02 -0.48
CA LYS A 190 -2.33 -0.82 -0.77
C LYS A 190 -1.18 -0.56 0.20
N TYR A 191 -0.98 0.70 0.58
CA TYR A 191 0.02 1.08 1.56
C TYR A 191 -0.23 0.43 2.91
N ASP A 192 -1.45 0.57 3.44
CA ASP A 192 -1.83 -0.02 4.72
C ASP A 192 -1.75 -1.55 4.70
N GLN A 193 -2.15 -2.19 3.60
CA GLN A 193 -2.00 -3.64 3.44
C GLN A 193 -0.54 -4.09 3.58
N ILE A 194 0.40 -3.42 2.90
CA ILE A 194 1.84 -3.72 2.97
C ILE A 194 2.37 -3.46 4.39
N LYS A 195 2.01 -2.33 5.01
CA LYS A 195 2.46 -1.98 6.35
C LYS A 195 1.94 -2.91 7.42
N MET A 196 0.67 -3.31 7.32
CA MET A 196 0.08 -4.28 8.23
C MET A 196 0.75 -5.64 8.08
N ARG A 197 1.02 -6.10 6.85
CA ARG A 197 1.77 -7.34 6.61
C ARG A 197 3.18 -7.27 7.18
N GLN A 198 3.92 -6.19 6.95
CA GLN A 198 5.27 -6.00 7.50
C GLN A 198 5.27 -6.07 9.03
N LYS A 199 4.28 -5.44 9.67
CA LYS A 199 4.11 -5.48 11.13
C LYS A 199 3.74 -6.87 11.64
N PHE A 200 2.92 -7.60 10.90
CA PHE A 200 2.59 -9.00 11.20
C PHE A 200 3.85 -9.88 11.12
N MET A 201 4.60 -9.78 10.02
CA MET A 201 5.85 -10.52 9.82
C MET A 201 6.89 -10.18 10.89
N GLU A 202 7.12 -8.90 11.20
CA GLU A 202 8.07 -8.47 12.24
C GLU A 202 7.79 -9.14 13.60
N ARG A 203 6.53 -9.42 13.88
CA ARG A 203 6.06 -9.99 15.15
C ARG A 203 6.14 -11.52 15.17
N PHE A 204 5.81 -12.18 14.06
CA PHE A 204 5.61 -13.62 14.03
C PHE A 204 6.74 -14.38 13.33
N ASP A 205 7.33 -13.85 12.26
CA ASP A 205 8.45 -14.47 11.52
C ASP A 205 9.77 -14.19 12.28
N THR A 206 10.16 -15.12 13.16
CA THR A 206 11.29 -14.91 14.06
C THR A 206 12.63 -15.28 13.44
N ASP A 207 12.64 -16.23 12.51
CA ASP A 207 13.84 -16.63 11.78
C ASP A 207 14.05 -15.86 10.47
N LYS A 208 13.11 -14.97 10.12
CA LYS A 208 13.15 -14.03 8.99
C LYS A 208 13.13 -14.73 7.65
N ASP A 209 12.43 -15.85 7.61
CA ASP A 209 12.36 -16.71 6.46
C ASP A 209 11.15 -16.38 5.56
N TYR A 210 10.32 -15.41 5.95
CA TYR A 210 9.08 -14.96 5.29
C TYR A 210 7.93 -15.95 5.31
N PHE A 211 8.06 -17.04 6.07
CA PHE A 211 6.98 -17.94 6.41
C PHE A 211 6.81 -17.92 7.93
N ILE A 212 5.58 -18.04 8.39
CA ILE A 212 5.31 -18.13 9.82
C ILE A 212 4.92 -19.56 10.14
N SER A 213 5.80 -20.27 10.83
CA SER A 213 5.47 -21.61 11.32
C SER A 213 4.38 -21.53 12.40
N ARG A 214 3.63 -22.62 12.55
CA ARG A 214 2.65 -22.76 13.65
C ARG A 214 3.27 -22.48 15.02
N GLU A 215 4.48 -22.98 15.28
CA GLU A 215 5.16 -22.78 16.55
C GLU A 215 5.47 -21.30 16.83
N GLU A 216 5.91 -20.56 15.81
CA GLU A 216 6.13 -19.12 15.90
C GLU A 216 4.85 -18.34 16.14
N PHE A 217 3.78 -18.68 15.41
CA PHE A 217 2.47 -18.08 15.59
C PHE A 217 1.98 -18.23 17.03
N LEU A 218 1.97 -19.47 17.55
CA LEU A 218 1.48 -19.78 18.90
C LEU A 218 2.32 -19.17 20.02
N LYS A 219 3.61 -18.96 19.76
CA LYS A 219 4.51 -18.32 20.72
C LYS A 219 4.24 -16.81 20.81
N ASN A 220 4.06 -16.15 19.68
CA ASN A 220 3.94 -14.69 19.61
C ASN A 220 2.49 -14.17 19.72
N VAL A 221 1.48 -15.01 19.55
CA VAL A 221 0.06 -14.61 19.69
C VAL A 221 -0.26 -14.07 21.10
N LYS A 222 0.44 -14.55 22.13
CA LYS A 222 0.22 -14.16 23.53
C LYS A 222 0.95 -12.89 23.94
N VAL A 223 1.77 -12.30 23.07
CA VAL A 223 2.57 -11.11 23.38
C VAL A 223 1.68 -9.87 23.18
N PRO A 224 1.27 -9.14 24.22
CA PRO A 224 0.41 -7.98 24.01
C PRO A 224 1.15 -6.86 23.28
N TYR A 225 0.42 -6.05 22.52
CA TYR A 225 0.93 -4.75 22.05
C TYR A 225 1.23 -3.84 23.24
N VAL A 226 2.10 -2.85 23.03
CA VAL A 226 2.39 -1.84 24.04
C VAL A 226 1.09 -1.09 24.39
N LEU A 227 0.89 -0.81 25.67
CA LEU A 227 -0.26 -0.05 26.16
C LEU A 227 -0.44 1.24 25.37
N GLY A 228 -1.60 1.39 24.71
CA GLY A 228 -1.95 2.55 23.88
C GLY A 228 -1.87 2.32 22.38
N ASP A 229 -1.32 1.20 21.92
CA ASP A 229 -1.18 0.85 20.49
C ASP A 229 -2.15 -0.27 20.10
N HIS A 230 -3.43 -0.14 20.45
CA HIS A 230 -4.45 -1.17 20.16
C HIS A 230 -5.00 -1.10 18.73
N TYR A 231 -5.03 0.09 18.15
CA TYR A 231 -5.66 0.35 16.86
C TYR A 231 -4.62 0.76 15.83
N TRP A 232 -4.81 0.26 14.61
CA TRP A 232 -4.03 0.69 13.46
C TRP A 232 -4.40 2.13 13.11
N LYS A 233 -3.39 2.92 12.74
CA LYS A 233 -3.57 4.25 12.16
C LYS A 233 -3.41 4.11 10.66
N THR A 234 -4.48 4.36 9.93
CA THR A 234 -4.49 4.25 8.48
C THR A 234 -3.63 5.34 7.83
N ALA A 235 -3.25 5.13 6.58
CA ALA A 235 -2.68 6.17 5.73
C ALA A 235 -3.50 7.48 5.80
N GLN A 236 -4.81 7.36 5.65
CA GLN A 236 -5.76 8.47 5.71
C GLN A 236 -5.73 9.23 7.05
N ASP A 237 -5.66 8.52 8.18
CA ASP A 237 -5.57 9.15 9.51
C ASP A 237 -4.33 10.05 9.65
N VAL A 238 -3.23 9.66 8.99
CA VAL A 238 -1.99 10.42 8.98
C VAL A 238 -2.09 11.61 8.03
N GLU A 239 -2.68 11.42 6.85
CA GLU A 239 -2.81 12.45 5.81
C GLU A 239 -3.80 13.58 6.18
N ASP A 240 -4.98 13.25 6.70
CA ASP A 240 -6.03 14.21 7.11
C ASP A 240 -5.53 15.28 8.07
N MET A 241 -4.55 14.93 8.91
CA MET A 241 -3.93 15.84 9.87
C MET A 241 -3.26 17.03 9.17
N PHE A 242 -2.75 16.83 7.96
CA PHE A 242 -2.04 17.86 7.19
C PHE A 242 -3.01 18.69 6.33
N GLU A 243 -4.09 18.11 5.82
CA GLU A 243 -4.97 18.79 4.83
C GLU A 243 -6.07 19.66 5.45
N THR A 244 -6.49 19.36 6.68
CA THR A 244 -7.61 20.05 7.33
C THR A 244 -7.25 21.40 7.97
N ASP A 245 -5.96 21.74 8.06
CA ASP A 245 -5.47 22.95 8.70
C ASP A 245 -5.04 24.01 7.66
N GLU A 246 -5.81 25.10 7.59
CA GLU A 246 -5.49 26.23 6.70
C GLU A 246 -4.10 26.83 6.98
N SER A 247 -3.67 26.84 8.25
CA SER A 247 -2.36 27.37 8.60
C SER A 247 -1.22 26.53 8.02
N GLU A 248 -1.40 25.21 7.96
CA GLU A 248 -0.45 24.28 7.35
C GLU A 248 -0.43 24.43 5.83
N LEU A 249 -1.59 24.53 5.18
CA LEU A 249 -1.68 24.82 3.74
C LEU A 249 -1.00 26.15 3.39
N ARG A 250 -1.15 27.19 4.23
CA ARG A 250 -0.46 28.48 4.05
C ARG A 250 1.05 28.35 4.24
N ARG A 251 1.50 27.52 5.20
CA ARG A 251 2.93 27.23 5.42
C ARG A 251 3.53 26.56 4.18
N LEU A 252 2.91 25.48 3.70
CA LEU A 252 3.33 24.74 2.51
C LEU A 252 3.30 25.62 1.25
N ALA A 253 2.28 26.45 1.09
CA ALA A 253 2.18 27.41 0.00
C ALA A 253 3.31 28.45 0.01
N SER A 254 3.68 28.92 1.20
CA SER A 254 4.79 29.87 1.36
C SER A 254 6.14 29.23 1.03
N GLU A 255 6.35 27.99 1.50
CA GLU A 255 7.54 27.18 1.21
C GLU A 255 7.72 26.93 -0.29
N ALA A 256 6.63 26.55 -0.99
CA ALA A 256 6.64 26.36 -2.43
C ALA A 256 7.02 27.65 -3.20
N GLN A 257 6.50 28.81 -2.77
CA GLN A 257 6.85 30.09 -3.39
C GLN A 257 8.30 30.53 -3.13
N SER A 258 8.89 30.18 -1.98
CA SER A 258 10.32 30.44 -1.73
C SER A 258 11.21 29.59 -2.62
N LEU A 259 10.91 28.30 -2.76
CA LEU A 259 11.69 27.39 -3.61
C LEU A 259 11.67 27.84 -5.08
N GLU A 260 10.52 28.28 -5.59
CA GLU A 260 10.41 28.81 -6.96
C GLU A 260 11.26 30.08 -7.16
N LYS A 261 11.31 30.98 -6.16
CA LYS A 261 12.15 32.17 -6.20
C LYS A 261 13.64 31.83 -6.17
N ASP A 262 14.02 30.87 -5.33
CA ASP A 262 15.41 30.41 -5.22
C ASP A 262 15.87 29.74 -6.53
N HIS A 263 15.01 28.91 -7.16
CA HIS A 263 15.26 28.34 -8.49
C HIS A 263 15.37 29.39 -9.60
N LEU A 264 14.62 30.49 -9.53
CA LEU A 264 14.72 31.61 -10.46
C LEU A 264 16.00 32.45 -10.25
N THR A 265 16.54 32.49 -9.04
CA THR A 265 17.79 33.20 -8.73
C THR A 265 19.06 32.39 -9.02
N ASP A 266 18.98 31.05 -9.04
CA ASP A 266 20.09 30.15 -9.35
C ASP A 266 20.19 29.76 -10.84
N ALA A 267 19.33 30.28 -11.72
CA ALA A 267 19.47 30.09 -13.16
C ALA A 267 20.73 30.84 -13.67
N PRO A 268 21.77 30.15 -14.20
CA PRO A 268 22.95 30.84 -14.71
C PRO A 268 22.56 31.73 -15.89
N ASN A 269 22.97 32.99 -15.78
CA ASN A 269 22.76 34.06 -16.74
C ASN A 269 23.41 33.70 -18.09
N LEU A 270 22.69 32.97 -18.95
CA LEU A 270 23.11 32.67 -20.31
C LEU A 270 22.53 33.75 -21.23
N HIS A 271 23.17 34.91 -21.29
CA HIS A 271 22.94 35.89 -22.34
C HIS A 271 24.25 36.39 -22.94
N GLN A 272 24.23 36.44 -24.28
CA GLN A 272 25.11 37.14 -25.22
C GLN A 272 26.36 36.42 -25.74
N THR A 273 26.16 35.70 -26.85
CA THR A 273 26.98 35.96 -28.04
C THR A 273 26.09 35.98 -29.28
N THR A 274 25.68 37.18 -29.69
CA THR A 274 25.27 37.48 -31.06
C THR A 274 26.51 37.50 -31.94
N GLU A 275 26.67 36.52 -32.83
CA GLU A 275 27.48 36.68 -34.03
C GLU A 275 26.54 36.75 -35.24
N GLN A 276 26.40 37.95 -35.80
CA GLN A 276 25.87 38.15 -37.14
C GLN A 276 26.96 37.83 -38.17
N PRO A 277 26.68 37.07 -39.24
CA PRO A 277 27.63 36.91 -40.33
C PRO A 277 27.66 38.19 -41.18
N ASN A 278 28.81 38.84 -41.21
CA ASN A 278 29.08 39.98 -42.08
C ASN A 278 29.22 39.49 -43.54
N VAL A 279 28.26 39.87 -44.38
CA VAL A 279 28.32 39.70 -45.82
C VAL A 279 29.10 40.89 -46.40
N GLN A 280 30.31 40.64 -46.91
CA GLN A 280 30.94 41.53 -47.89
C GLN A 280 31.02 40.85 -49.25
N LYS A 281 30.18 41.36 -50.17
CA LYS A 281 30.38 41.31 -51.62
C LYS A 281 31.58 42.20 -51.96
N THR A 282 32.61 41.65 -52.62
CA THR A 282 32.92 41.80 -54.07
C THR A 282 34.16 41.01 -54.40
#